data_AF-A0ABD1D0U8-F1
#
_entry.id   AF-A0ABD1D0U8-F1
#
_cell.length_a   1.000
_cell.length_b   1.000
_cell.length_c   1.000
_cell.angle_alpha   90.00
_cell.angle_beta   90.00
_cell.angle_gamma   90.00
#
_symmetry.space_group_name_H-M   'P 1'
#
loop_
_entity.id
_entity.type
_entity.pdbx_description
1 polymer ?
#
loop_
_entity_poly.entity_id
_entity_poly.type
_entity_poly.pdbx_seq_one_letter_code
_entity_poly.pdbx_strand_id
1 'polypeptide(L)'
;MGVLGPNVLLLGMAFGMAMVTLVASNDNLRVAYQWNQIDYEFPGGSDDRAEAIRSGAYVPENVIPVGLEVYKKRLFLTLPRWKPGIPASLAYININV
;
A
#
# COMPACT_ATOMS: atom_id res chain seq x y z
N MET A 1 12.87 -48.70 36.96
CA MET A 1 12.48 -47.64 36.01
C MET A 1 11.16 -47.07 36.50
N GLY A 2 11.16 -45.90 37.13
CA GLY A 2 9.94 -45.30 37.69
C GLY A 2 9.10 -44.70 36.58
N VAL A 3 7.92 -45.25 36.34
CA VAL A 3 6.96 -44.71 35.37
C VAL A 3 6.40 -43.42 35.97
N LEU A 4 6.48 -42.32 35.23
CA LEU A 4 5.93 -41.03 35.67
C LEU A 4 4.42 -41.18 35.89
N GLY A 5 3.94 -40.72 37.05
CA GLY A 5 2.53 -40.79 37.38
C GLY A 5 1.66 -39.97 36.42
N PRO A 6 0.38 -40.33 36.26
CA PRO A 6 -0.53 -39.70 35.29
C PRO A 6 -0.62 -38.17 35.43
N ASN A 7 -0.49 -37.64 36.64
CA ASN A 7 -0.51 -36.19 36.89
C ASN A 7 0.71 -35.45 36.34
N VAL A 8 1.88 -36.10 36.32
CA VAL A 8 3.13 -35.50 35.79
C VAL A 8 3.12 -35.49 34.27
N LEU A 9 2.55 -36.53 33.66
CA LEU A 9 2.34 -36.61 32.21
C LEU A 9 1.33 -35.57 31.74
N LEU A 10 0.21 -35.40 32.46
CA LEU A 10 -0.79 -34.37 32.21
C LEU A 10 -0.20 -32.95 32.29
N LEU A 11 0.63 -32.68 33.30
CA LEU A 11 1.27 -31.37 33.46
C LEU A 11 2.27 -31.09 32.33
N GLY A 12 3.08 -32.08 31.95
CA GLY A 12 4.02 -31.95 30.82
C GLY A 12 3.31 -31.75 29.48
N MET A 13 2.19 -32.44 29.26
CA MET A 13 1.35 -32.26 28.06
C MET A 13 0.69 -30.87 28.03
N ALA A 14 0.18 -30.39 29.16
CA ALA A 14 -0.40 -29.05 29.26
C ALA A 14 0.65 -27.95 29.02
N PHE A 15 1.87 -28.13 29.54
CA PHE A 15 2.97 -27.19 29.33
C PHE A 15 3.47 -27.19 27.87
N GLY A 16 3.55 -28.36 27.24
CA GLY A 16 3.88 -28.49 25.82
C GLY A 16 2.80 -27.87 24.91
N MET A 17 1.53 -28.03 25.23
CA MET A 17 0.41 -27.44 24.47
C MET A 17 0.33 -25.91 24.63
N ALA A 18 0.72 -25.37 25.79
CA ALA A 18 0.83 -23.93 26.02
C ALA A 18 2.00 -23.27 25.27
N MET A 19 3.09 -24.00 25.00
CA MET A 19 4.22 -23.52 24.20
C MET A 19 3.94 -23.52 22.69
N VAL A 20 2.98 -24.32 22.22
CA VAL A 20 2.64 -24.47 20.79
C VAL A 20 1.64 -23.43 20.28
N THR A 21 1.00 -22.64 21.16
CA THR A 21 -0.17 -21.82 20.78
C THR A 21 0.10 -20.34 20.48
N LEU A 22 1.35 -19.87 20.37
CA LEU A 22 1.58 -18.45 20.12
C LEU A 22 2.60 -18.12 19.02
N VAL A 23 2.35 -18.62 17.80
CA VAL A 23 2.82 -17.94 16.59
C VAL A 23 1.66 -17.83 15.60
N ALA A 24 0.72 -16.92 15.90
CA ALA A 24 -0.28 -16.47 14.94
C ALA A 24 0.19 -15.12 14.36
N SER A 25 0.98 -15.16 13.29
CA SER A 25 1.36 -13.97 12.53
C SER A 25 0.22 -13.55 11.61
N ASN A 26 -0.66 -12.67 12.10
CA ASN A 26 -1.67 -12.02 11.27
C ASN A 26 -1.19 -10.60 10.91
N ASP A 27 -0.20 -10.53 10.03
CA ASP A 27 0.43 -9.28 9.59
C ASP A 27 -0.35 -8.67 8.41
N ASN A 28 -1.59 -8.26 8.68
CA ASN A 28 -2.40 -7.61 7.64
C ASN A 28 -1.76 -6.27 7.27
N LEU A 29 -1.46 -6.11 5.99
CA LEU A 29 -1.09 -4.81 5.43
C LEU A 29 -2.20 -3.82 5.73
N ARG A 30 -1.85 -2.72 6.39
CA ARG A 30 -2.76 -1.60 6.62
C ARG A 30 -2.75 -0.69 5.40
N VAL A 31 -3.92 -0.30 4.93
CA VAL A 31 -4.04 0.71 3.88
C VAL A 31 -3.52 2.04 4.42
N ALA A 32 -2.42 2.53 3.86
CA ALA A 32 -1.87 3.84 4.19
C ALA A 32 -2.59 4.96 3.42
N TYR A 33 -2.79 4.73 2.11
CA TYR A 33 -3.46 5.66 1.21
C TYR A 33 -4.25 4.89 0.15
N GLN A 34 -5.34 5.48 -0.31
CA GLN A 34 -6.19 4.93 -1.37
C GLN A 34 -6.73 6.06 -2.23
N TRP A 35 -6.89 5.80 -3.53
CA TRP A 35 -7.45 6.74 -4.48
C TRP A 35 -8.31 5.99 -5.49
N ASN A 36 -9.44 6.59 -5.88
CA ASN A 36 -10.23 6.07 -6.99
C ASN A 36 -9.58 6.41 -8.34
N GLN A 37 -8.86 7.53 -8.39
CA GLN A 37 -8.22 8.06 -9.59
C GLN A 37 -7.06 8.96 -9.18
N ILE A 38 -6.00 8.98 -9.99
CA ILE A 38 -4.88 9.91 -9.82
C ILE A 38 -5.20 11.22 -10.54
N ASP A 39 -5.07 12.33 -9.81
CA ASP A 39 -5.20 13.68 -10.33
C ASP A 39 -3.90 14.45 -10.12
N TYR A 40 -3.67 15.48 -10.95
CA TYR A 40 -2.46 16.29 -10.92
C TYR A 40 -2.77 17.68 -10.39
N GLU A 41 -1.80 18.25 -9.68
CA GLU A 41 -1.83 19.67 -9.34
C GLU A 41 -1.39 20.48 -10.56
N PHE A 42 -2.35 21.13 -11.22
CA PHE A 42 -2.10 22.00 -12.36
C PHE A 42 -1.75 23.43 -11.88
N PRO A 43 -0.72 24.10 -12.44
CA PRO A 43 -0.30 25.43 -12.00
C PRO A 43 -1.40 26.51 -12.03
N GLY A 44 -2.23 26.53 -13.08
CA GLY A 44 -3.41 27.41 -13.18
C GLY A 44 -4.68 26.85 -12.54
N GLY A 45 -4.56 25.81 -11.72
CA GLY A 45 -5.69 25.22 -11.01
C GLY A 45 -6.73 24.57 -11.94
N SER A 46 -8.00 24.91 -11.74
CA SER A 46 -9.13 24.26 -12.44
C SER A 46 -9.15 24.53 -13.94
N ASP A 47 -8.73 25.72 -14.37
CA ASP A 47 -8.84 26.13 -15.77
C ASP A 47 -7.83 25.38 -16.64
N ASP A 48 -6.58 25.28 -16.17
CA ASP A 48 -5.53 24.49 -16.79
C ASP A 48 -5.87 23.00 -16.81
N ARG A 49 -6.44 22.48 -15.71
CA ARG A 49 -6.91 21.10 -15.65
C ARG A 49 -8.00 20.84 -16.68
N ALA A 50 -8.97 21.75 -16.79
CA ALA A 50 -10.07 21.61 -17.75
C ALA A 50 -9.56 21.69 -19.20
N GLU A 51 -8.59 22.56 -19.49
CA GLU A 51 -7.94 22.62 -20.81
C GLU A 51 -7.12 21.37 -21.10
N ALA A 52 -6.40 20.83 -20.12
CA ALA A 52 -5.66 19.59 -20.28
C ALA A 52 -6.60 18.41 -20.60
N ILE A 53 -7.79 18.38 -20.00
CA ILE A 53 -8.82 17.38 -20.32
C ILE A 53 -9.38 17.62 -21.73
N ARG A 54 -9.75 18.86 -22.08
CA ARG A 54 -10.29 19.19 -23.41
C ARG A 54 -9.32 18.87 -24.54
N SER A 55 -8.04 19.16 -24.35
CA SER A 55 -6.98 18.90 -25.33
C SER A 55 -6.54 17.44 -25.37
N GLY A 56 -6.97 16.60 -24.42
CA GLY A 56 -6.49 15.22 -24.27
C GLY A 56 -5.08 15.09 -23.71
N ALA A 57 -4.48 16.19 -23.23
CA ALA A 57 -3.20 16.18 -22.51
C ALA A 57 -3.33 15.50 -21.12
N TYR A 58 -4.55 15.44 -20.58
CA TYR A 58 -4.90 14.68 -19.38
C TYR A 58 -6.15 13.83 -19.63
N VAL A 59 -6.01 12.51 -19.56
CA VAL A 59 -7.12 11.56 -19.61
C VAL A 59 -7.08 10.76 -18.30
N PRO A 60 -7.82 11.20 -17.27
CA PRO A 60 -8.03 10.52 -15.99
C PRO A 60 -7.93 8.99 -15.98
N GLU A 61 -8.70 8.33 -16.84
CA GLU A 61 -8.89 6.88 -16.86
C GLU A 61 -7.66 6.13 -17.38
N ASN A 62 -6.75 6.85 -18.04
CA ASN A 62 -5.52 6.28 -18.57
C ASN A 62 -4.37 6.30 -17.56
N VAL A 63 -4.51 7.01 -16.43
CA VAL A 63 -3.46 7.15 -15.43
C VAL A 63 -3.42 5.94 -14.51
N ILE A 64 -2.54 4.99 -14.82
CA ILE A 64 -2.37 3.75 -14.07
C ILE A 64 -1.02 3.77 -13.35
N PRO A 65 -0.97 3.83 -12.01
CA PRO A 65 0.27 3.73 -11.26
C PRO A 65 0.82 2.30 -11.29
N VAL A 66 2.11 2.16 -11.59
CA VAL A 66 2.78 0.85 -11.71
C VAL A 66 3.95 0.66 -10.76
N GLY A 67 4.49 1.74 -10.21
CA GLY A 67 5.61 1.72 -9.27
C GLY A 67 5.43 2.76 -8.19
N LEU A 68 5.96 2.44 -7.01
CA LEU A 68 5.82 3.22 -5.78
C LEU A 68 7.14 3.18 -5.02
N GLU A 69 7.62 4.35 -4.57
CA GLU A 69 8.82 4.45 -3.74
C GLU A 69 8.63 5.56 -2.70
N VAL A 70 9.06 5.34 -1.46
CA VAL A 70 9.02 6.35 -0.40
C VAL A 70 10.41 6.90 -0.17
N TYR A 71 10.59 8.21 -0.31
CA TYR A 71 11.82 8.88 0.09
C TYR A 71 11.52 10.16 0.86
N LYS A 72 12.00 10.22 2.10
CA LYS A 72 11.70 11.29 3.06
C LYS A 72 10.19 11.48 3.21
N LYS A 73 9.68 12.66 2.87
CA LYS A 73 8.28 13.08 3.03
C LYS A 73 7.48 12.98 1.74
N ARG A 74 7.95 12.17 0.78
CA ARG A 74 7.36 12.02 -0.55
C ARG A 74 7.13 10.57 -0.89
N LEU A 75 5.93 10.29 -1.38
CA LEU A 75 5.56 9.06 -2.04
C LEU A 75 5.67 9.28 -3.54
N PHE A 76 6.64 8.65 -4.19
CA PHE A 76 6.82 8.73 -5.63
C PHE A 76 5.96 7.69 -6.33
N LEU A 77 5.34 8.09 -7.45
CA LEU A 77 4.55 7.23 -8.31
C LEU A 77 5.10 7.28 -9.73
N THR A 78 5.24 6.11 -10.36
CA THR A 78 5.54 6.01 -11.79
C THR A 78 4.25 5.78 -12.58
N LEU A 79 4.05 6.63 -13.59
CA LEU A 79 2.84 6.72 -14.42
C LEU A 79 3.25 6.56 -15.89
N PRO A 80 3.33 5.34 -16.41
CA PRO A 80 3.84 5.09 -17.76
C PRO A 80 2.93 5.70 -18.82
N ARG A 81 3.51 6.26 -19.88
CA ARG A 81 2.77 6.81 -21.03
C ARG A 81 2.34 5.71 -22.02
N TRP A 82 1.72 4.64 -21.53
CA TRP A 82 1.19 3.55 -22.37
C TRP A 82 -0.02 3.98 -23.19
N LYS A 83 -0.77 4.95 -22.66
CA LYS A 83 -1.92 5.59 -23.32
C LYS A 83 -1.70 7.11 -23.33
N PRO A 84 -2.37 7.86 -24.22
CA PRO A 84 -2.34 9.32 -24.22
C PRO A 84 -2.97 9.89 -22.94
N GLY A 85 -2.71 11.17 -22.66
CA GLY A 85 -3.33 11.87 -21.54
C GLY A 85 -2.61 11.70 -20.20
N ILE A 86 -1.29 11.56 -20.22
CA ILE A 86 -0.45 11.43 -19.01
C ILE A 86 0.45 12.68 -18.85
N PRO A 87 0.05 13.65 -18.02
CA PRO A 87 0.80 14.89 -17.80
C PRO A 87 2.27 14.67 -17.39
N ALA A 88 2.53 13.78 -16.43
CA ALA A 88 3.89 13.49 -15.96
C ALA A 88 4.10 11.98 -15.74
N SER A 89 5.27 11.46 -16.13
CA SER A 89 5.62 10.04 -15.98
C SER A 89 6.16 9.67 -14.60
N LEU A 90 6.65 10.66 -13.87
CA LEU A 90 7.09 10.54 -12.49
C LEU A 90 6.45 11.68 -11.71
N ALA A 91 5.66 11.32 -10.70
CA ALA A 91 4.96 12.26 -9.83
C ALA A 91 5.25 11.90 -8.37
N TYR A 92 4.86 12.78 -7.45
CA TYR A 92 4.92 12.48 -6.03
C TYR A 92 3.73 13.07 -5.27
N ILE A 93 3.42 12.45 -4.14
CA ILE A 93 2.45 12.93 -3.15
C ILE A 93 3.24 13.30 -1.89
N ASN A 94 3.00 14.48 -1.34
CA ASN A 94 3.53 14.87 -0.04
C ASN A 94 2.78 14.09 1.05
N ILE A 95 3.49 13.25 1.81
CA ILE A 95 2.91 12.39 2.85
C ILE A 95 3.12 12.92 4.27
N ASN A 96 3.65 14.14 4.41
CA ASN A 96 3.84 14.86 5.68
C ASN A 96 2.79 15.97 5.84
N VAL A 97 1.53 15.66 5.53
CA VAL A 97 0.42 16.58 5.75
C VAL A 97 -0.03 16.48 7.21
#